data_AF-A0A931CHW1-F1
#
_entry.id   AF-A0A931CHW1-F1
#
_cell.length_a   1.000
_cell.length_b   1.000
_cell.length_c   1.000
_cell.angle_alpha   90.00
_cell.angle_beta   90.00
_cell.angle_gamma   90.00
#
_symmetry.space_group_name_H-M   'P 1'
#
loop_
_entity.id
_entity.type
_entity.pdbx_description
1 polymer ?
#
loop_
_entity_poly.entity_id
_entity_poly.type
_entity_poly.pdbx_seq_one_letter_code
_entity_poly.pdbx_strand_id
1 'polypeptide(L)' 'MGFFRSREYGTFIYSTPEVDAVLQRARIQRGYMLVIWRRRHVVEPYELSDDEASRYWQAVHKVAEALAQYYRPLK' A
#
# COMPACT_ATOMS: atom_id res chain seq x y z
N MET A 1 9.98 3.40 -15.85
CA MET A 1 10.86 3.74 -14.72
C MET A 1 10.04 4.56 -13.72
N GLY A 2 9.51 3.97 -12.65
CA GLY A 2 8.63 4.67 -11.71
C GLY A 2 9.43 5.50 -10.70
N PHE A 3 9.08 6.78 -10.54
CA PHE A 3 9.74 7.68 -9.59
C PHE A 3 9.34 7.32 -8.15
N PHE A 4 10.31 6.95 -7.32
CA PHE A 4 10.12 6.81 -5.88
C PHE A 4 10.09 8.21 -5.23
N ARG A 5 8.98 8.55 -4.58
CA ARG A 5 8.87 9.78 -3.78
C ARG A 5 9.12 9.44 -2.32
N SER A 6 10.16 10.00 -1.70
CA SER A 6 10.42 9.86 -0.26
C SER A 6 9.92 11.10 0.48
N ARG A 7 9.18 10.92 1.58
CA ARG A 7 8.85 11.96 2.56
C ARG A 7 9.36 11.56 3.94
N GLU A 8 9.27 12.48 4.90
CA GLU A 8 9.70 12.29 6.29
C GLU A 8 9.16 10.97 6.91
N TYR A 9 7.93 10.58 6.56
CA TYR A 9 7.23 9.45 7.16
C TYR A 9 7.36 8.11 6.40
N GLY A 10 7.93 8.12 5.19
CA GLY A 10 8.04 6.91 4.38
C GLY A 10 8.33 7.14 2.90
N THR A 11 8.56 6.06 2.18
CA THR A 11 8.81 6.07 0.74
C THR A 11 7.63 5.47 0.01
N PHE A 12 7.05 6.22 -0.94
CA PHE A 12 6.02 5.72 -1.84
C PHE A 12 6.66 4.76 -2.85
N ILE A 13 6.15 3.54 -2.93
CA ILE A 13 6.70 2.51 -3.83
C ILE A 13 5.72 2.03 -4.89
N TYR A 14 4.42 2.24 -4.67
CA TYR A 14 3.35 1.98 -5.62
C TYR A 14 2.30 3.07 -5.46
N SER A 15 1.77 3.57 -6.58
CA SER A 15 0.82 4.68 -6.59
C SER A 15 -0.15 4.51 -7.75
N THR A 16 -1.43 4.71 -7.49
CA THR A 16 -2.50 4.80 -8.48
C THR A 16 -3.37 6.03 -8.16
N PRO A 17 -4.35 6.38 -9.01
CA PRO A 17 -5.34 7.39 -8.66
C PRO A 17 -6.09 7.09 -7.35
N GLU A 18 -6.26 5.81 -7.02
CA GLU A 18 -7.04 5.32 -5.88
C GLU A 18 -6.21 5.07 -4.62
N VAL A 19 -4.96 4.61 -4.74
CA VAL A 19 -4.17 4.17 -3.58
C VAL A 19 -2.70 4.58 -3.65
N ASP A 20 -2.07 4.68 -2.49
CA ASP A 20 -0.62 4.70 -2.36
C ASP A 20 -0.14 3.55 -1.47
N ALA A 21 0.91 2.85 -1.87
CA ALA A 21 1.66 1.95 -1.01
C ALA A 21 2.92 2.65 -0.50
N VAL A 22 3.06 2.74 0.82
CA VAL A 22 4.14 3.44 1.50
C VAL A 22 4.93 2.45 2.33
N LEU A 23 6.22 2.32 2.02
CA LEU A 23 7.19 1.70 2.91
C LEU A 23 7.35 2.63 4.12
N GLN A 24 6.83 2.19 5.27
CA GLN A 24 6.85 3.02 6.47
C GLN A 24 8.27 3.05 7.03
N ARG A 25 8.75 4.24 7.40
CA ARG A 25 10.07 4.41 8.05
C ARG A 25 10.02 4.13 9.56
N ALA A 26 9.04 3.36 10.01
CA ALA A 26 9.02 2.86 11.38
C ALA A 26 9.94 1.64 11.43
N ARG A 27 10.96 1.64 12.29
CA ARG A 27 11.94 0.53 12.45
C ARG A 27 11.32 -0.75 13.05
N ILE A 28 10.07 -1.05 12.70
CA ILE A 28 9.29 -2.19 13.22
C ILE A 28 9.74 -3.47 12.51
N GLN A 29 9.56 -3.56 11.19
CA GLN A 29 9.92 -4.73 10.40
C GLN A 29 10.36 -4.34 8.97
N ARG A 30 11.31 -5.08 8.40
CA ARG A 30 11.69 -4.89 6.98
C ARG A 30 10.51 -5.24 6.09
N GLY A 31 10.22 -4.37 5.12
CA GLY A 31 9.09 -4.55 4.21
C GLY A 31 7.73 -4.18 4.80
N TYR A 32 7.66 -3.63 6.03
CA TYR A 32 6.40 -3.17 6.59
C TYR A 32 5.82 -2.02 5.76
N MET A 33 4.59 -2.23 5.28
CA MET A 33 4.00 -1.39 4.25
C MET A 33 2.55 -1.10 4.51
N LEU A 34 2.17 0.14 4.24
CA LEU A 34 0.79 0.61 4.33
C LEU A 34 0.25 0.82 2.93
N VAL A 35 -0.93 0.28 2.64
CA VAL A 35 -1.70 0.65 1.44
C VAL A 35 -2.81 1.59 1.88
N ILE A 36 -2.82 2.80 1.34
CA ILE A 36 -3.64 3.92 1.81
C ILE A 36 -4.56 4.36 0.68
N TRP A 37 -5.87 4.40 0.93
CA TRP A 37 -6.88 4.92 0.01
C TRP A 37 -6.77 6.45 -0.12
N ARG A 38 -6.95 6.98 -1.34
CA ARG A 38 -6.70 8.40 -1.68
C ARG A 38 -7.88 9.13 -2.31
N ARG A 39 -8.85 8.42 -2.88
CA ARG A 39 -9.88 9.06 -3.72
C ARG A 39 -10.78 10.01 -2.92
N ARG A 40 -11.11 9.63 -1.68
CA ARG A 40 -11.87 10.43 -0.72
C ARG A 40 -11.51 10.02 0.71
N HIS A 41 -11.82 10.86 1.69
CA HIS A 41 -11.67 10.49 3.08
C HIS A 41 -12.69 9.41 3.45
N VAL A 42 -12.18 8.36 4.10
CA VAL A 42 -12.92 7.20 4.60
C VAL A 42 -12.28 6.88 5.93
N VAL A 43 -13.10 6.74 6.98
CA VAL A 43 -12.65 6.35 8.31
C VAL A 43 -12.73 4.84 8.44
N GLU A 44 -13.80 4.24 7.93
CA GLU A 44 -14.10 2.82 8.14
C GLU A 44 -14.25 2.06 6.81
N PRO A 45 -13.77 0.81 6.70
CA PRO A 45 -13.80 0.06 5.44
C PRO A 45 -15.20 -0.12 4.84
N TYR A 46 -16.25 -0.20 5.67
CA TYR A 46 -17.64 -0.37 5.23
C TYR A 46 -18.22 0.88 4.56
N GLU A 47 -17.52 2.01 4.61
CA GLU A 47 -17.95 3.22 3.91
C GLU A 47 -17.59 3.19 2.43
N LEU A 48 -16.71 2.27 1.99
CA LEU A 48 -16.38 2.06 0.58
C LEU A 48 -17.55 1.39 -0.14
N SER A 49 -17.77 1.78 -1.40
CA SER A 49 -18.62 0.95 -2.27
C SER A 49 -17.93 -0.38 -2.59
N ASP A 50 -18.68 -1.37 -3.06
CA ASP A 50 -18.12 -2.68 -3.44
C ASP A 50 -17.01 -2.57 -4.49
N ASP A 51 -17.13 -1.66 -5.46
CA ASP A 51 -16.11 -1.40 -6.47
C ASP A 51 -14.86 -0.76 -5.85
N GLU A 52 -15.02 0.22 -4.96
CA GLU A 52 -13.90 0.86 -4.26
C GLU A 52 -13.15 -0.14 -3.37
N ALA A 53 -13.88 -0.96 -2.60
CA ALA A 53 -13.32 -2.00 -1.76
C ALA A 53 -12.57 -3.05 -2.59
N SER A 54 -13.14 -3.48 -3.70
CA SER A 54 -12.51 -4.45 -4.61
C SER A 54 -11.19 -3.91 -5.17
N ARG A 55 -11.16 -2.64 -5.62
CA ARG A 55 -9.93 -2.00 -6.12
C ARG A 55 -8.87 -1.86 -5.04
N TYR A 56 -9.28 -1.48 -3.82
CA TYR A 56 -8.37 -1.40 -2.68
C TYR A 56 -7.74 -2.77 -2.39
N TRP A 57 -8.53 -3.83 -2.30
CA TRP A 57 -8.02 -5.18 -2.05
C TRP A 57 -7.14 -5.72 -3.17
N GLN A 58 -7.45 -5.43 -4.44
CA GLN A 58 -6.56 -5.76 -5.56
C GLN A 58 -5.18 -5.09 -5.42
N ALA A 59 -5.13 -3.83 -4.97
CA ALA A 59 -3.87 -3.17 -4.71
C ALA A 59 -3.12 -3.78 -3.52
N VAL A 60 -3.83 -4.12 -2.43
CA VAL A 60 -3.25 -4.85 -1.29
C VAL A 60 -2.62 -6.17 -1.75
N HIS A 61 -3.34 -6.96 -2.56
CA HIS A 61 -2.84 -8.22 -3.09
C HIS A 61 -1.59 -8.03 -3.93
N LYS A 62 -1.61 -7.06 -4.85
CA LYS A 62 -0.46 -6.74 -5.72
C LYS A 62 0.79 -6.35 -4.92
N VAL A 63 0.62 -5.52 -3.91
CA VAL A 63 1.73 -5.08 -3.03
C VAL A 63 2.24 -6.26 -2.20
N ALA A 64 1.34 -7.04 -1.60
CA ALA A 64 1.70 -8.20 -0.78
C ALA A 64 2.44 -9.27 -1.59
N GLU A 65 1.99 -9.56 -2.81
CA GLU A 65 2.65 -10.50 -3.72
C GLU A 65 4.06 -10.04 -4.06
N ALA A 66 4.24 -8.76 -4.42
CA ALA A 66 5.56 -8.21 -4.71
C ALA A 66 6.50 -8.29 -3.49
N LEU A 67 5.98 -8.04 -2.28
CA LEU A 67 6.74 -8.17 -1.04
C LEU A 67 7.15 -9.62 -0.77
N ALA A 68 6.23 -10.57 -0.95
CA ALA A 68 6.50 -11.99 -0.76
C ALA A 68 7.59 -12.48 -1.73
N GLN A 69 7.52 -12.07 -3.00
CA GLN A 69 8.52 -12.43 -4.02
C GLN A 69 9.90 -11.83 -3.71
N TYR A 70 9.95 -10.58 -3.22
CA TYR A 70 11.19 -9.88 -2.92
C TYR A 70 11.86 -10.39 -1.64
N TYR A 71 11.12 -10.42 -0.52
CA TYR A 71 11.67 -10.76 0.79
C TYR A 71 11.76 -12.26 1.03
N ARG A 72 10.99 -13.08 0.31
CA ARG A 72 10.89 -14.54 0.50
C ARG A 72 10.81 -14.91 2.00
N PRO A 73 9.82 -14.36 2.73
CA PRO A 73 9.72 -14.58 4.17
C PRO A 73 9.56 -16.07 4.45
N LEU A 74 10.20 -16.53 5.53
CA LEU A 74 9.90 -17.85 6.09
C LEU A 74 8.46 -17.83 6.61
N LYS A 75 7.71 -18.90 6.35
CA LYS A 75 6.38 -19.09 6.93
C LYS A 75 6.48 -19.47 8.39
#